data_AF-S4NX13-F1
#
_entry.id   AF-S4NX13-F1
#
_cell.length_a   1.000
_cell.length_b   1.000
_cell.length_c   1.000
_cell.angle_alpha   90.00
_cell.angle_beta   90.00
_cell.angle_gamma   90.00
#
_symmetry.space_group_name_H-M   'P 1'
#
loop_
_entity.id
_entity.type
_entity.pdbx_description
1 polymer ?
#
loop_
_entity_poly.entity_id
_entity_poly.type
_entity_poly.pdbx_seq_one_letter_code
_entity_poly.pdbx_strand_id
1 'polypeptide(L)'
;MSLRNRILDVKDNNKAVLWLWISHNEVNLRLTGDVTEDPKHPKIQFPSVTECPECRQDRGAWNLPVVYDYLQRIYGANNIKDFTTESAAGSPSPLSNLHIGMLSFLYMK
;
A
#
# COMPACT_ATOMS: atom_id res chain seq x y z
N MET A 1 18.72 6.79 4.99
CA MET A 1 17.39 7.33 4.60
C MET A 1 16.63 7.85 5.81
N SER A 2 16.33 7.01 6.81
CA SER A 2 15.55 7.40 8.01
C SER A 2 16.09 8.63 8.76
N LEU A 3 17.40 8.71 8.99
CA LEU A 3 18.06 9.85 9.65
C LEU A 3 18.06 11.11 8.77
N ARG A 4 18.38 10.97 7.47
CA ARG A 4 18.37 12.08 6.50
C ARG A 4 16.99 12.71 6.38
N ASN A 5 15.94 11.88 6.36
CA ASN A 5 14.55 12.32 6.23
C ASN A 5 13.91 12.61 7.58
N ARG A 6 14.68 12.60 8.68
CA ARG A 6 14.27 13.01 10.03
C ARG A 6 13.01 12.31 10.53
N ILE A 7 12.93 10.99 10.39
CA ILE A 7 11.75 10.22 10.84
C ILE A 7 11.38 10.50 12.31
N LEU A 8 12.38 10.75 13.16
CA LEU A 8 12.19 11.01 14.59
C LEU A 8 11.51 12.36 14.89
N ASP A 9 11.50 13.28 13.92
CA ASP A 9 10.88 14.60 14.03
C ASP A 9 9.40 14.57 13.60
N VAL A 10 8.92 13.46 13.02
CA VAL A 10 7.54 13.31 12.59
C VAL A 10 6.64 13.01 13.80
N LYS A 11 5.76 13.96 14.15
CA LYS A 11 4.87 13.84 15.33
C LYS A 11 3.40 13.62 15.01
N ASP A 12 2.98 13.88 13.77
CA ASP A 12 1.58 13.82 13.34
C ASP A 12 1.36 12.64 12.39
N ASN A 13 0.23 11.93 12.52
CA ASN A 13 -0.10 10.76 11.69
C ASN A 13 -0.09 11.09 10.18
N ASN A 14 -0.70 12.20 9.78
CA ASN A 14 -0.77 12.60 8.37
C ASN A 14 0.63 12.87 7.81
N LYS A 15 1.52 13.44 8.63
CA LYS A 15 2.92 13.66 8.25
C LYS A 15 3.70 12.34 8.18
N ALA A 16 3.37 11.35 9.00
CA ALA A 16 3.97 10.02 8.93
C ALA A 16 3.60 9.29 7.63
N VAL A 17 2.34 9.39 7.21
CA VAL A 17 1.87 8.88 5.90
C VAL A 17 2.67 9.51 4.76
N LEU A 18 2.74 10.85 4.73
CA LEU A 18 3.49 11.58 3.71
C LEU A 18 4.99 11.31 3.76
N TRP A 19 5.58 11.18 4.96
CA TRP A 19 7.00 10.87 5.13
C TRP A 19 7.36 9.52 4.52
N LEU A 20 6.53 8.50 4.76
CA LEU A 20 6.74 7.17 4.21
C LEU A 20 6.59 7.21 2.68
N TRP A 21 5.57 7.90 2.18
CA TRP A 21 5.35 8.09 0.74
C TRP A 21 6.53 8.79 0.05
N ILE A 22 7.06 9.88 0.61
CA ILE A 22 8.26 10.57 0.09
C ILE A 22 9.44 9.61 0.07
N SER A 23 9.69 8.92 1.19
CA SER A 23 10.83 8.01 1.33
C SER A 23 10.73 6.84 0.35
N HIS A 24 9.52 6.33 0.08
CA HIS A 24 9.29 5.31 -0.94
C HIS A 24 9.61 5.86 -2.33
N ASN A 25 9.18 7.08 -2.65
CA ASN A 25 9.48 7.69 -3.95
C ASN A 25 10.97 8.01 -4.16
N GLU A 26 11.72 8.30 -3.10
CA GLU A 26 13.19 8.38 -3.16
C GLU A 26 13.81 7.02 -3.51
N VAL A 27 13.29 5.93 -2.93
CA VAL A 27 13.71 4.56 -3.28
C VAL A 27 13.36 4.25 -4.74
N ASN A 28 12.15 4.58 -5.19
CA ASN A 28 11.73 4.36 -6.57
C ASN A 28 12.67 5.06 -7.54
N LEU A 29 13.01 6.34 -7.29
CA LEU A 29 13.95 7.08 -8.13
C LEU A 29 15.33 6.41 -8.20
N ARG A 30 15.83 5.90 -7.06
CA ARG A 30 17.12 5.21 -7.00
C ARG A 30 17.10 3.87 -7.75
N LEU A 31 15.97 3.15 -7.72
CA LEU A 31 15.85 1.80 -8.27
C LEU A 31 15.38 1.77 -9.73
N THR A 32 14.97 2.90 -10.32
CA THR A 32 14.62 2.96 -11.74
C THR A 32 15.80 2.52 -12.60
N GLY A 33 15.59 1.50 -13.43
CA GLY A 33 16.61 0.91 -14.31
C GLY A 33 17.62 -0.02 -13.63
N ASP A 34 17.41 -0.36 -12.35
CA ASP A 34 18.26 -1.32 -11.64
C ASP A 34 18.05 -2.75 -12.16
N VAL A 35 19.07 -3.61 -12.07
CA VAL A 35 18.98 -5.02 -12.51
C VAL A 35 17.94 -5.84 -11.74
N THR A 36 17.55 -5.38 -10.55
CA THR A 36 16.51 -5.98 -9.72
C THR A 36 15.11 -5.45 -10.02
N GLU A 37 14.98 -4.46 -10.92
CA GLU A 37 13.70 -3.91 -11.34
C GLU A 37 12.93 -4.94 -12.18
N ASP A 38 11.67 -5.19 -11.81
CA ASP A 38 10.77 -6.00 -12.64
C ASP A 38 10.39 -5.23 -13.91
N PRO A 39 10.70 -5.73 -15.12
CA PRO A 39 10.37 -5.04 -16.38
C PRO A 39 8.88 -4.78 -16.59
N LYS A 40 8.00 -5.56 -15.95
CA LYS A 40 6.54 -5.36 -16.02
C LYS A 40 6.03 -4.31 -15.05
N HIS A 41 6.82 -3.96 -14.03
CA HIS A 41 6.47 -3.01 -12.98
C HIS A 41 7.61 -2.01 -12.73
N PRO A 42 7.91 -1.16 -13.74
CA PRO A 42 8.96 -0.17 -13.61
C PRO A 42 8.66 0.81 -12.47
N LYS A 43 9.71 1.22 -11.75
CA LYS A 43 9.62 2.16 -10.65
C LYS A 43 9.34 3.55 -11.20
N ILE A 44 8.22 4.11 -10.77
CA ILE A 44 7.80 5.47 -11.09
C ILE A 44 7.72 6.33 -9.83
N GLN A 45 7.67 7.64 -10.04
CA GLN A 45 7.22 8.58 -9.01
C GLN A 45 5.70 8.42 -8.82
N PHE A 46 5.32 7.71 -7.75
CA PHE A 46 3.94 7.33 -7.44
C PHE A 46 3.16 8.45 -6.72
N PRO A 47 1.88 8.69 -7.05
CA PRO A 47 1.14 8.12 -8.17
C PRO A 47 1.58 8.71 -9.52
N SER A 48 1.29 7.97 -10.59
CA SER A 48 1.48 8.48 -11.95
C SER A 48 0.57 9.69 -12.21
N VAL A 49 0.93 10.52 -13.20
CA VAL A 49 0.10 11.67 -13.61
C VAL A 49 -1.26 11.21 -14.12
N THR A 50 -1.34 10.04 -14.74
CA THR A 50 -2.62 9.48 -15.24
C THR A 50 -3.54 9.04 -14.08
N GLU A 51 -2.99 8.51 -13.00
CA GLU A 51 -3.78 8.05 -11.85
C GLU A 51 -4.19 9.18 -10.92
N CYS A 52 -3.41 10.25 -10.84
CA CYS A 52 -3.72 11.44 -10.05
C CYS A 52 -3.14 12.70 -10.72
N PRO A 53 -3.83 13.27 -11.71
CA PRO A 53 -3.40 14.52 -12.36
C PRO A 53 -3.23 15.66 -11.36
N GLU A 54 -4.17 15.78 -10.43
CA GLU A 54 -4.24 16.81 -9.38
C GLU A 54 -3.15 16.69 -8.30
N CYS A 55 -2.46 15.53 -8.22
CA CYS A 55 -1.33 15.34 -7.33
C CYS A 55 -0.08 16.12 -7.78
N ARG A 56 -0.04 16.57 -9.05
CA ARG A 56 1.02 17.44 -9.58
C ARG A 56 0.51 18.87 -9.75
N GLN A 57 1.35 19.81 -9.36
CA GLN A 57 1.20 21.23 -9.68
C GLN A 57 1.88 21.54 -11.01
N ASP A 58 1.68 22.77 -11.49
CA ASP A 58 2.42 23.32 -12.61
C ASP A 58 3.93 23.15 -12.37
N ARG A 59 4.66 22.77 -13.43
CA ARG A 59 6.11 22.49 -13.39
C ARG A 59 6.52 21.22 -12.62
N GLY A 60 5.56 20.36 -12.26
CA GLY A 60 5.83 19.00 -11.76
C GLY A 60 6.06 18.87 -10.27
N ALA A 61 5.83 19.94 -9.49
CA ALA A 61 5.86 19.88 -8.02
C ALA A 61 4.68 19.06 -7.46
N TRP A 62 4.83 18.53 -6.26
CA TRP A 62 3.78 17.73 -5.61
C TRP A 62 2.77 18.59 -4.86
N ASN A 63 1.49 18.32 -5.07
CA ASN A 63 0.40 18.87 -4.26
C ASN A 63 0.15 17.96 -3.04
N LEU A 64 0.88 18.18 -1.95
CA LEU A 64 0.88 17.28 -0.79
C LEU A 64 -0.49 17.02 -0.15
N PRO A 65 -1.40 18.01 0.01
CA PRO A 65 -2.76 17.75 0.48
C PRO A 65 -3.50 16.75 -0.42
N VAL A 66 -3.43 16.94 -1.74
CA VAL A 66 -4.11 16.07 -2.70
C VAL A 66 -3.48 14.67 -2.75
N VAL A 67 -2.16 14.59 -2.64
CA VAL A 67 -1.45 13.31 -2.48
C VAL A 67 -1.93 12.58 -1.23
N TYR A 68 -2.06 13.29 -0.10
CA TYR A 68 -2.53 12.69 1.14
C TYR A 68 -3.95 12.11 0.99
N ASP A 69 -4.86 12.86 0.36
CA ASP A 69 -6.24 12.39 0.09
C ASP A 69 -6.26 11.19 -0.86
N TYR A 70 -5.42 11.22 -1.90
CA TYR A 70 -5.23 10.08 -2.80
C TYR A 70 -4.76 8.83 -2.04
N LEU A 71 -3.74 8.96 -1.17
CA LEU A 71 -3.22 7.84 -0.39
C LEU A 71 -4.28 7.26 0.56
N GLN A 72 -5.07 8.10 1.22
CA GLN A 72 -6.17 7.64 2.06
C GLN A 72 -7.23 6.87 1.27
N ARG A 73 -7.53 7.28 0.03
CA ARG A 73 -8.47 6.57 -0.84
C ARG A 73 -7.94 5.21 -1.27
N ILE A 74 -6.67 5.12 -1.65
CA ILE A 74 -6.08 3.90 -2.23
C ILE A 74 -5.76 2.86 -1.15
N TYR A 75 -5.33 3.31 0.03
CA TYR A 75 -5.06 2.42 1.18
C TYR A 75 -6.24 2.32 2.16
N GLY A 76 -7.35 2.99 1.88
CA GLY A 76 -8.55 2.97 2.72
C GLY A 76 -9.31 1.67 2.62
N ALA A 77 -10.10 1.36 3.66
CA ALA A 77 -10.87 0.12 3.77
C ALA A 77 -11.77 -0.16 2.55
N ASN A 78 -12.35 0.89 1.95
CA ASN A 78 -13.21 0.79 0.77
C ASN A 78 -12.49 0.31 -0.50
N ASN A 79 -11.15 0.34 -0.53
CA ASN A 79 -10.35 -0.14 -1.66
C ASN A 79 -9.74 -1.53 -1.39
N ILE A 80 -10.11 -2.19 -0.29
CA ILE A 80 -9.71 -3.56 0.01
C ILE A 80 -10.69 -4.52 -0.69
N LYS A 81 -10.16 -5.41 -1.53
CA LYS A 81 -10.95 -6.48 -2.15
C LYS A 81 -10.99 -7.69 -1.23
N ASP A 82 -12.17 -8.04 -0.75
CA ASP A 82 -12.39 -9.25 0.05
C ASP A 82 -12.85 -10.41 -0.85
N PHE A 83 -11.90 -11.28 -1.19
CA PHE A 83 -12.13 -12.45 -2.05
C PHE A 83 -12.98 -13.54 -1.38
N THR A 84 -13.35 -13.40 -0.09
CA THR A 84 -14.23 -14.37 0.58
C THR A 84 -15.68 -14.27 0.12
N THR A 85 -16.11 -13.10 -0.37
CA THR A 85 -17.50 -12.86 -0.80
C THR A 85 -17.80 -13.26 -2.24
N GLU A 86 -16.78 -13.41 -3.09
CA GLU A 86 -16.94 -13.85 -4.49
C GLU A 86 -16.95 -15.39 -4.65
N SER A 87 -16.51 -16.14 -3.63
CA SER A 87 -16.43 -17.60 -3.69
C SER A 87 -17.72 -18.32 -3.23
N ALA A 88 -18.70 -17.59 -2.68
CA ALA A 88 -19.97 -18.18 -2.22
C ALA A 88 -20.94 -18.54 -3.36
N ALA A 89 -20.65 -18.15 -4.60
CA ALA A 89 -21.49 -18.44 -5.78
C ALA A 89 -20.93 -19.54 -6.69
N GLY A 90 -19.89 -20.28 -6.28
CA GLY A 90 -19.25 -21.31 -7.08
C GLY A 90 -18.90 -22.57 -6.30
N SER A 91 -19.82 -23.55 -6.32
CA SER A 91 -19.66 -24.98 -6.04
C SER A 91 -19.05 -25.42 -4.69
N PRO A 92 -19.71 -26.34 -3.93
CA PRO A 92 -19.14 -26.87 -2.69
C PRO A 92 -17.92 -27.74 -3.00
N SER A 93 -16.74 -27.26 -2.60
CA SER A 93 -15.51 -28.06 -2.60
C SER A 93 -15.50 -29.00 -1.38
N PRO A 94 -15.05 -30.27 -1.50
CA PRO A 94 -15.14 -31.28 -0.44
C PRO A 94 -14.12 -31.08 0.71
N LEU A 95 -13.41 -29.94 0.74
CA LEU A 95 -12.32 -29.66 1.67
C LEU A 95 -12.72 -28.73 2.82
N SER A 96 -14.01 -28.53 3.08
CA SER A 96 -14.53 -27.73 4.19
C SER A 96 -14.34 -28.35 5.58
N ASN A 97 -13.78 -29.55 5.69
CA ASN A 97 -13.65 -30.27 6.97
C ASN A 97 -12.28 -30.18 7.66
N LEU A 98 -11.35 -29.33 7.21
CA LEU A 98 -10.19 -28.99 8.03
C LEU A 98 -10.48 -27.75 8.89
N HIS A 99 -11.41 -27.91 9.83
CA HIS A 99 -11.70 -26.90 10.84
C HIS A 99 -10.52 -26.81 11.81
N ILE A 100 -9.66 -25.80 11.65
CA ILE A 100 -8.54 -25.46 12.56
C ILE A 100 -9.04 -25.02 13.97
N GLY A 101 -10.31 -25.26 14.30
CA GLY A 101 -10.92 -25.01 15.61
C GLY A 101 -10.97 -26.20 16.58
N MET A 102 -10.61 -27.42 16.15
CA MET A 102 -10.64 -28.62 17.03
C MET A 102 -9.26 -29.01 17.60
N LEU A 103 -8.41 -28.02 17.89
CA LEU A 103 -7.18 -28.25 18.68
C LEU A 103 -7.15 -27.48 20.01
N SER A 104 -8.16 -26.66 20.32
CA SER A 104 -8.23 -25.90 21.58
C SER A 104 -9.07 -26.54 22.70
N PHE A 105 -9.66 -27.73 22.50
CA PHE A 105 -10.47 -28.40 23.53
C PHE A 105 -9.80 -29.60 24.22
N LEU A 106 -8.51 -29.83 23.98
CA LEU A 106 -7.76 -30.90 24.66
C LEU A 106 -6.69 -30.41 25.64
N TYR A 107 -6.60 -29.09 25.90
CA TYR A 107 -5.70 -28.51 26.91
C TYR A 107 -6.44 -27.67 27.97
N MET A 108 -7.57 -28.18 28.43
CA MET A 108 -8.14 -27.82 29.73
C MET A 108 -8.53 -29.09 30.47
N LYS A 109 -7.53 -29.72 31.08
CA LYS A 109 -7.73 -30.60 32.24
C LYS A 109 -6.51 -30.53 33.14
#